data_AF-A0A6N2CI92-F1
#
_entry.id   AF-A0A6N2CI92-F1
#
_cell.length_a   1.000
_cell.length_b   1.000
_cell.length_c   1.000
_cell.angle_alpha   90.00
_cell.angle_beta   90.00
_cell.angle_gamma   90.00
#
_symmetry.space_group_name_H-M   'P 1'
#
loop_
_entity.id
_entity.type
_entity.pdbx_description
1 polymer ?
#
loop_
_entity_poly.entity_id
_entity_poly.type
_entity_poly.pdbx_seq_one_letter_code
_entity_poly.pdbx_strand_id
1 'polypeptide(L)'
;MAEPNHANENHQLIIDIISENIRETAYKKQETTLIFQINDDIEVASQEEGYVGSYYQASIVHPIGAYHYKVKYKTLVNDDKTKPLEESIHVSEVRPIPPAIPNETRSMEIYEIVDVYANEGWWFGVITVKVEQEYYVYFPTTQDTVAYSIDKLRVHQEWSDGNWIVPLLR
;
A
#
# COMPACT_ATOMS: atom_id res chain seq x y z
N MET A 1 -20.87 37.93 -7.11
CA MET A 1 -19.93 37.13 -6.30
C MET A 1 -20.60 35.80 -6.13
N ALA A 2 -20.04 34.72 -6.69
CA ALA A 2 -20.58 33.38 -6.49
C ALA A 2 -20.24 32.92 -5.07
N GLU A 3 -21.21 32.35 -4.36
CA GLU A 3 -20.95 31.72 -3.06
C GLU A 3 -19.95 30.56 -3.23
N PRO A 4 -19.07 30.31 -2.25
CA PRO A 4 -18.20 29.14 -2.28
C PRO A 4 -19.04 27.87 -2.36
N ASN A 5 -18.65 26.95 -3.24
CA ASN A 5 -19.37 25.68 -3.39
C ASN A 5 -19.06 24.77 -2.19
N HIS A 6 -19.90 24.81 -1.16
CA HIS A 6 -19.74 24.04 0.08
C HIS A 6 -19.55 22.52 -0.12
N ALA A 7 -20.05 21.96 -1.23
CA ALA A 7 -19.83 20.55 -1.56
C ALA A 7 -18.36 20.24 -1.90
N ASN A 8 -17.67 21.16 -2.58
CA ASN A 8 -16.26 21.02 -2.92
C ASN A 8 -15.37 21.21 -1.68
N GLU A 9 -15.74 22.13 -0.78
CA GLU A 9 -15.03 22.34 0.48
C GLU A 9 -15.12 21.10 1.38
N ASN A 10 -16.31 20.51 1.53
CA ASN A 10 -16.48 19.26 2.28
C ASN A 10 -15.72 18.09 1.65
N HIS A 11 -15.71 17.99 0.32
CA HIS A 11 -14.93 16.96 -0.38
C HIS A 11 -13.44 17.08 -0.07
N GLN A 12 -12.86 18.28 -0.20
CA GLN A 12 -11.44 18.50 0.05
C GLN A 12 -11.09 18.22 1.52
N LEU A 13 -11.91 18.66 2.48
CA LEU A 13 -11.70 18.39 3.90
C LEU A 13 -11.65 16.89 4.22
N ILE A 14 -12.54 16.10 3.62
CA ILE A 14 -12.53 14.63 3.78
C ILE A 14 -11.24 14.05 3.22
N ILE A 15 -10.84 14.45 2.01
CA ILE A 15 -9.59 13.96 1.41
C ILE A 15 -8.38 14.35 2.25
N ASP A 16 -8.34 15.55 2.82
CA ASP A 16 -7.23 16.00 3.66
C ASP A 16 -7.11 15.14 4.92
N ILE A 17 -8.22 14.86 5.62
CA ILE A 17 -8.23 13.99 6.81
C ILE A 17 -7.75 12.57 6.47
N ILE A 18 -8.24 12.00 5.36
CA ILE A 18 -7.82 10.66 4.93
C ILE A 18 -6.35 10.67 4.52
N SER A 19 -5.88 11.75 3.90
CA SER A 19 -4.50 11.91 3.47
C SER A 19 -3.52 11.98 4.65
N GLU A 20 -3.90 12.62 5.74
CA GLU A 20 -3.13 12.62 6.98
C GLU A 20 -3.01 11.20 7.55
N ASN A 21 -4.13 10.47 7.67
CA ASN A 21 -4.13 9.08 8.14
C ASN A 21 -3.28 8.15 7.25
N ILE A 22 -3.35 8.33 5.93
CA ILE A 22 -2.54 7.57 4.97
C ILE A 22 -1.06 7.87 5.19
N ARG A 23 -0.66 9.13 5.30
CA ARG A 23 0.75 9.49 5.55
C ARG A 23 1.24 8.88 6.86
N GLU A 24 0.49 9.02 7.95
CA GLU A 24 0.87 8.42 9.23
C GLU A 24 1.07 6.91 9.13
N THR A 25 0.19 6.22 8.39
CA THR A 25 0.27 4.78 8.16
C THR A 25 1.45 4.40 7.25
N ALA A 26 1.77 5.21 6.24
CA ALA A 26 2.83 4.90 5.26
C ALA A 26 4.22 4.91 5.89
N TYR A 27 4.43 5.83 6.84
CA TYR A 27 5.65 5.94 7.62
C TYR A 27 5.65 5.07 8.88
N LYS A 28 4.57 4.30 9.12
CA LYS A 28 4.49 3.38 10.25
C LYS A 28 5.38 2.17 9.97
N LYS A 29 6.27 1.90 10.92
CA LYS A 29 7.03 0.65 10.97
C LYS A 29 6.10 -0.53 11.29
N GLN A 30 6.30 -1.63 10.59
CA GLN A 30 5.59 -2.88 10.85
C GLN A 30 6.01 -3.43 12.20
N GLU A 31 5.04 -3.56 13.11
CA GLU A 31 5.23 -4.20 14.40
C GLU A 31 4.74 -5.63 14.28
N THR A 32 5.68 -6.57 14.22
CA THR A 32 5.36 -7.99 14.09
C THR A 32 6.03 -8.79 15.20
N THR A 33 5.26 -9.68 15.82
CA THR A 33 5.77 -10.74 16.70
C THR A 33 6.06 -12.02 15.90
N LEU A 34 5.69 -12.04 14.61
CA LEU A 34 5.91 -13.16 13.71
C LEU A 34 7.37 -13.20 13.28
N ILE A 35 7.98 -14.38 13.41
CA ILE A 35 9.33 -14.65 12.89
C ILE A 35 9.17 -15.39 11.56
N PHE A 36 9.46 -14.68 10.46
CA PHE A 36 9.43 -15.28 9.12
C PHE A 36 10.56 -16.28 8.92
N GLN A 37 10.24 -17.38 8.24
CA GLN A 37 11.13 -18.47 7.89
C GLN A 37 11.62 -18.35 6.45
N ILE A 38 12.66 -19.12 6.12
CA ILE A 38 13.18 -19.20 4.74
C ILE A 38 12.06 -19.67 3.80
N ASN A 39 11.93 -18.99 2.66
CA ASN A 39 10.90 -19.14 1.63
C ASN A 39 9.50 -18.66 2.01
N ASP A 40 9.29 -18.05 3.19
CA ASP A 40 8.02 -17.39 3.47
C ASP A 40 7.79 -16.25 2.48
N ASP A 41 6.59 -16.19 1.92
CA ASP A 41 6.12 -15.10 1.09
C ASP A 41 5.66 -13.93 1.97
N ILE A 42 6.14 -12.73 1.63
CA ILE A 42 5.92 -11.51 2.40
C ILE A 42 5.66 -10.32 1.48
N GLU A 43 5.17 -9.22 2.06
CA GLU A 43 5.19 -7.90 1.46
C GLU A 43 6.22 -7.02 2.19
N VAL A 44 7.05 -6.32 1.43
CA VAL A 44 7.99 -5.30 1.91
C VAL A 44 7.32 -3.94 1.80
N ALA A 45 7.05 -3.30 2.95
CA ALA A 45 6.55 -1.94 3.06
C ALA A 45 7.72 -0.96 2.96
N SER A 46 7.96 -0.40 1.77
CA SER A 46 9.15 0.42 1.54
C SER A 46 9.13 1.69 2.38
N GLN A 47 10.28 1.99 2.99
CA GLN A 47 10.54 3.24 3.71
C GLN A 47 11.50 4.17 2.94
N GLU A 48 11.83 3.80 1.70
CA GLU A 48 12.68 4.61 0.82
C GLU A 48 11.91 5.81 0.26
N GLU A 49 12.56 6.98 0.21
CA GLU A 49 11.98 8.19 -0.37
C GLU A 49 11.52 7.95 -1.82
N GLY A 50 10.31 8.37 -2.13
CA GLY A 50 9.68 8.11 -3.43
C GLY A 50 8.96 6.75 -3.53
N TYR A 51 9.22 5.83 -2.61
CA TYR A 51 8.55 4.52 -2.53
C TYR A 51 7.70 4.35 -1.25
N VAL A 52 7.72 5.33 -0.35
CA VAL A 52 6.85 5.33 0.83
C VAL A 52 5.38 5.24 0.41
N GLY A 53 4.69 4.25 0.96
CA GLY A 53 3.31 3.92 0.58
C GLY A 53 3.19 2.75 -0.39
N SER A 54 4.31 2.08 -0.71
CA SER A 54 4.33 0.90 -1.57
C SER A 54 4.61 -0.39 -0.81
N TYR A 55 4.02 -1.48 -1.29
CA TYR A 55 4.24 -2.85 -0.82
C TYR A 55 4.69 -3.73 -1.99
N TYR A 56 5.89 -4.28 -1.89
CA TYR A 56 6.44 -5.18 -2.91
C TYR A 56 6.46 -6.62 -2.41
N GLN A 57 5.98 -7.53 -3.26
CA GLN A 57 6.00 -8.95 -2.92
C GLN A 57 7.42 -9.50 -3.00
N ALA A 58 7.83 -10.23 -1.97
CA ALA A 58 9.12 -10.89 -1.90
C ALA A 58 9.02 -12.22 -1.16
N SER A 59 10.13 -12.94 -1.13
CA SER A 59 10.32 -14.16 -0.33
C SER A 59 11.54 -14.00 0.57
N ILE A 60 11.49 -14.56 1.78
CA ILE A 60 12.64 -14.59 2.68
C ILE A 60 13.70 -15.55 2.12
N VAL A 61 14.93 -15.06 1.95
CA VAL A 61 16.08 -15.89 1.59
C VAL A 61 16.74 -16.44 2.87
N HIS A 62 17.05 -15.57 3.83
CA HIS A 62 17.55 -15.95 5.17
C HIS A 62 17.56 -14.73 6.12
N PRO A 63 17.52 -14.94 7.45
CA PRO A 63 17.77 -13.88 8.42
C PRO A 63 19.22 -13.41 8.40
N ILE A 64 19.43 -12.11 8.61
CA ILE A 64 20.74 -11.47 8.79
C ILE A 64 20.76 -10.82 10.18
N GLY A 65 21.43 -11.48 11.13
CA GLY A 65 21.43 -11.05 12.52
C GLY A 65 20.02 -11.07 13.14
N ALA A 66 19.76 -10.19 14.11
CA ALA A 66 18.51 -10.18 14.87
C ALA A 66 17.40 -9.31 14.24
N TYR A 67 17.74 -8.39 13.34
CA TYR A 67 16.85 -7.31 12.92
C TYR A 67 16.71 -7.13 11.41
N HIS A 68 17.31 -8.01 10.60
CA HIS A 68 17.22 -7.90 9.15
C HIS A 68 16.93 -9.25 8.49
N TYR A 69 16.32 -9.19 7.32
CA TYR A 69 16.18 -10.32 6.41
C TYR A 69 16.85 -10.00 5.08
N LYS A 70 17.51 -11.00 4.48
CA LYS A 70 17.75 -10.99 3.04
C LYS A 70 16.45 -11.43 2.38
N VAL A 71 15.90 -10.59 1.51
CA VAL A 71 14.69 -10.89 0.75
C VAL A 71 15.01 -10.92 -0.74
N LYS A 72 14.17 -11.63 -1.49
CA LYS A 72 14.21 -11.69 -2.96
C LYS A 72 12.84 -11.28 -3.49
N TYR A 73 12.78 -10.16 -4.21
CA TYR A 73 11.55 -9.63 -4.76
C TYR A 73 11.03 -10.52 -5.90
N LYS A 74 9.70 -10.57 -6.05
CA LYS A 74 9.05 -11.36 -7.09
C LYS A 74 9.00 -10.65 -8.44
N THR A 75 8.91 -9.32 -8.42
CA THR A 75 8.64 -8.48 -9.60
C THR A 75 9.78 -7.51 -9.93
N LEU A 76 10.59 -7.14 -8.93
CA LEU A 76 11.74 -6.25 -9.11
C LEU A 76 12.98 -7.02 -9.58
N VAL A 77 13.77 -6.38 -10.44
CA VAL A 77 15.05 -6.90 -10.95
C VAL A 77 16.19 -5.98 -10.55
N ASN A 78 17.40 -6.53 -10.49
CA ASN A 78 18.62 -5.75 -10.27
C ASN A 78 18.93 -4.80 -11.46
N ASP A 79 19.94 -3.94 -11.28
CA ASP A 79 20.31 -2.91 -12.26
C ASP A 79 20.62 -3.43 -13.67
N ASP A 80 21.22 -4.63 -13.75
CA ASP A 80 21.52 -5.28 -15.03
C ASP A 80 20.29 -5.97 -15.67
N LYS A 81 19.16 -6.00 -14.95
CA LYS A 81 17.88 -6.59 -15.34
C LYS A 81 17.95 -8.08 -15.67
N THR A 82 18.95 -8.80 -15.15
CA THR A 82 19.15 -10.22 -15.45
C THR A 82 18.60 -11.14 -14.37
N LYS A 83 18.42 -10.63 -13.13
CA LYS A 83 18.02 -11.44 -11.97
C LYS A 83 17.03 -10.69 -11.09
N PRO A 84 16.20 -11.42 -10.32
CA PRO A 84 15.40 -10.80 -9.27
C PRO A 84 16.28 -9.98 -8.31
N LEU A 85 15.77 -8.83 -7.89
CA LEU A 85 16.43 -7.98 -6.91
C LEU A 85 16.45 -8.70 -5.55
N GLU A 86 17.60 -8.67 -4.87
CA GLU A 86 17.73 -9.14 -3.50
C GLU A 86 18.32 -8.06 -2.59
N GLU A 87 17.67 -7.80 -1.47
CA GLU A 87 18.05 -6.71 -0.55
C GLU A 87 18.03 -7.16 0.90
N SER A 88 18.82 -6.48 1.72
CA SER A 88 18.80 -6.63 3.17
C SER A 88 17.88 -5.56 3.74
N ILE A 89 16.72 -5.94 4.27
CA ILE A 89 15.72 -5.01 4.80
C ILE A 89 15.52 -5.21 6.29
N HIS A 90 15.06 -4.18 7.00
CA HIS A 90 14.80 -4.28 8.42
C HIS A 90 13.52 -5.09 8.68
N VAL A 91 13.46 -5.84 9.79
CA VAL A 91 12.29 -6.64 10.18
C VAL A 91 11.00 -5.82 10.26
N SER A 92 11.12 -4.52 10.53
CA SER A 92 9.99 -3.59 10.62
C SER A 92 9.49 -3.07 9.27
N GLU A 93 10.03 -3.55 8.16
CA GLU A 93 9.54 -3.27 6.81
C GLU A 93 8.79 -4.48 6.25
N VAL A 94 8.65 -5.56 7.02
CA VAL A 94 8.10 -6.82 6.55
C VAL A 94 6.73 -7.07 7.18
N ARG A 95 5.76 -7.43 6.35
CA ARG A 95 4.46 -7.97 6.77
C ARG A 95 4.13 -9.25 5.98
N PRO A 96 3.22 -10.11 6.46
CA PRO A 96 2.76 -11.26 5.68
C PRO A 96 2.08 -10.82 4.37
N ILE A 97 1.74 -11.77 3.51
CA ILE A 97 0.82 -11.49 2.38
C ILE A 97 -0.59 -11.26 2.93
N PRO A 98 -1.28 -10.17 2.56
CA PRO A 98 -2.66 -9.94 2.96
C PRO A 98 -3.59 -11.02 2.37
N PRO A 99 -4.62 -11.46 3.12
CA PRO A 99 -5.60 -12.40 2.59
C PRO A 99 -6.36 -11.75 1.44
N ALA A 100 -6.69 -12.57 0.44
CA ALA A 100 -7.50 -12.12 -0.68
C ALA A 100 -8.93 -11.78 -0.21
N ILE A 101 -9.35 -10.55 -0.47
CA ILE A 101 -10.75 -10.12 -0.32
C ILE A 101 -11.34 -10.06 -1.73
N PRO A 102 -12.29 -10.95 -2.10
CA PRO A 102 -12.87 -10.95 -3.43
C PRO A 102 -13.60 -9.62 -3.73
N ASN A 103 -13.11 -8.88 -4.72
CA ASN A 103 -13.78 -7.66 -5.23
C ASN A 103 -15.14 -7.97 -5.87
N GLU A 104 -15.41 -9.24 -6.21
CA GLU A 104 -16.63 -9.69 -6.91
C GLU A 104 -17.93 -9.41 -6.17
N THR A 105 -17.85 -9.06 -4.88
CA THR A 105 -19.04 -8.84 -4.03
C THR A 105 -19.32 -7.37 -3.73
N ARG A 106 -18.44 -6.42 -4.10
CA ARG A 106 -18.58 -5.01 -3.70
C ARG A 106 -17.94 -4.04 -4.69
N SER A 107 -18.71 -3.05 -5.14
CA SER A 107 -18.12 -1.87 -5.78
C SER A 107 -17.34 -1.07 -4.74
N MET A 108 -16.13 -0.63 -5.10
CA MET A 108 -15.43 0.36 -4.28
C MET A 108 -16.13 1.72 -4.43
N GLU A 109 -16.12 2.49 -3.35
CA GLU A 109 -16.73 3.81 -3.25
C GLU A 109 -15.69 4.92 -3.07
N ILE A 110 -16.11 6.16 -3.32
CA ILE A 110 -15.29 7.33 -3.00
C ILE A 110 -14.93 7.33 -1.51
N TYR A 111 -13.74 7.87 -1.21
CA TYR A 111 -13.12 7.93 0.10
C TYR A 111 -12.57 6.61 0.65
N GLU A 112 -12.76 5.49 -0.03
CA GLU A 112 -12.13 4.25 0.38
C GLU A 112 -10.62 4.27 0.17
N ILE A 113 -9.90 3.72 1.16
CA ILE A 113 -8.46 3.47 1.07
C ILE A 113 -8.26 2.13 0.36
N VAL A 114 -7.44 2.15 -0.69
CA VAL A 114 -7.19 1.01 -1.57
C VAL A 114 -5.70 0.86 -1.81
N ASP A 115 -5.25 -0.35 -2.13
CA ASP A 115 -3.96 -0.55 -2.77
C ASP A 115 -4.16 -0.70 -4.28
N VAL A 116 -3.33 0.00 -5.06
CA VAL A 116 -3.31 -0.07 -6.51
C VAL A 116 -2.06 -0.80 -6.98
N TYR A 117 -2.22 -1.79 -7.85
CA TYR A 117 -1.10 -2.45 -8.48
C TYR A 117 -0.53 -1.62 -9.64
N ALA A 118 0.60 -0.96 -9.38
CA ALA A 118 1.31 -0.10 -10.32
C ALA A 118 2.82 -0.17 -10.04
N ASN A 119 3.65 0.02 -11.07
CA ASN A 119 5.12 -0.02 -10.95
C ASN A 119 5.58 -1.24 -10.13
N GLU A 120 5.12 -2.43 -10.54
CA GLU A 120 5.55 -3.72 -9.98
C GLU A 120 5.21 -3.96 -8.50
N GLY A 121 4.50 -3.04 -7.84
CA GLY A 121 4.12 -3.09 -6.43
C GLY A 121 2.68 -2.64 -6.17
N TRP A 122 2.27 -2.72 -4.92
CA TRP A 122 0.96 -2.24 -4.44
C TRP A 122 1.13 -0.89 -3.77
N TRP A 123 0.47 0.15 -4.28
CA TRP A 123 0.56 1.52 -3.79
C TRP A 123 -0.73 1.94 -3.13
N PHE A 124 -0.68 2.34 -1.87
CA PHE A 124 -1.91 2.64 -1.16
C PHE A 124 -2.29 4.12 -1.25
N GLY A 125 -3.57 4.37 -1.49
CA GLY A 125 -4.13 5.68 -1.76
C GLY A 125 -5.62 5.71 -1.45
N VAL A 126 -6.28 6.81 -1.82
CA VAL A 126 -7.72 7.02 -1.58
C VAL A 126 -8.45 7.28 -2.90
N ILE A 127 -9.61 6.64 -3.08
CA ILE A 127 -10.47 6.93 -4.23
C ILE A 127 -11.10 8.32 -4.03
N THR A 128 -10.82 9.26 -4.93
CA THR A 128 -11.37 10.62 -4.87
C THR A 128 -12.56 10.80 -5.81
N VAL A 129 -12.52 10.14 -6.97
CA VAL A 129 -13.56 10.25 -8.00
C VAL A 129 -13.79 8.89 -8.65
N LYS A 130 -15.05 8.63 -9.01
CA LYS A 130 -15.46 7.46 -9.79
C LYS A 130 -16.21 7.94 -11.04
N VAL A 131 -15.68 7.60 -12.22
CA VAL A 131 -16.28 7.96 -13.51
C VAL A 131 -16.36 6.70 -14.37
N GLU A 132 -17.57 6.30 -14.74
CA GLU A 132 -17.82 5.08 -15.51
C GLU A 132 -17.21 3.82 -14.83
N GLN A 133 -16.13 3.27 -15.38
CA GLN A 133 -15.41 2.08 -14.90
C GLN A 133 -14.04 2.42 -14.30
N GLU A 134 -13.70 3.72 -14.22
CA GLU A 134 -12.42 4.22 -13.75
C GLU A 134 -12.53 4.79 -12.34
N TYR A 135 -11.53 4.47 -11.53
CA TYR A 135 -11.33 4.92 -10.18
C TYR A 135 -10.12 5.85 -10.13
N TYR A 136 -10.36 7.13 -9.85
CA TYR A 136 -9.28 8.09 -9.62
C TYR A 136 -8.78 7.95 -8.20
N VAL A 137 -7.54 7.50 -8.06
CA VAL A 137 -6.89 7.29 -6.78
C VAL A 137 -5.87 8.39 -6.56
N TYR A 138 -5.99 9.10 -5.44
CA TYR A 138 -5.00 10.06 -4.96
C TYR A 138 -4.00 9.36 -4.03
N PHE A 139 -2.71 9.64 -4.21
CA PHE A 139 -1.61 9.09 -3.42
C PHE A 139 -0.99 10.19 -2.56
N PRO A 140 -1.34 10.31 -1.28
CA PRO A 140 -0.90 11.42 -0.43
C PRO A 140 0.61 11.53 -0.20
N THR A 141 1.36 10.44 -0.42
CA THR A 141 2.82 10.37 -0.28
C THR A 141 3.54 10.93 -1.50
N THR A 142 2.99 10.78 -2.71
CA THR A 142 3.56 11.33 -3.96
C THR A 142 2.83 12.57 -4.48
N GLN A 143 1.62 12.82 -3.96
CA GLN A 143 0.68 13.87 -4.37
C GLN A 143 0.13 13.69 -5.79
N ASP A 144 0.19 12.48 -6.35
CA ASP A 144 -0.36 12.16 -7.66
C ASP A 144 -1.82 11.74 -7.58
N THR A 145 -2.58 11.99 -8.65
CA THR A 145 -3.90 11.38 -8.88
C THR A 145 -3.89 10.67 -10.22
N VAL A 146 -4.24 9.39 -10.23
CA VAL A 146 -4.21 8.56 -11.45
C VAL A 146 -5.49 7.71 -11.53
N ALA A 147 -6.00 7.53 -12.75
CA ALA A 147 -7.17 6.69 -13.02
C ALA A 147 -6.75 5.23 -13.21
N TYR A 148 -7.50 4.32 -12.59
CA TYR A 148 -7.30 2.88 -12.68
C TYR A 148 -8.61 2.12 -12.81
N SER A 149 -8.56 0.99 -13.51
CA SER A 149 -9.64 0.00 -13.55
C SER A 149 -9.67 -0.86 -12.28
N ILE A 150 -10.85 -1.36 -11.91
CA ILE A 150 -11.07 -2.11 -10.66
C ILE A 150 -10.19 -3.36 -10.50
N ASP A 151 -9.73 -3.98 -11.59
CA ASP A 151 -8.81 -5.14 -11.55
C ASP A 151 -7.41 -4.80 -11.04
N LYS A 152 -7.06 -3.51 -10.99
CA LYS A 152 -5.81 -3.01 -10.40
C LYS A 152 -5.94 -2.70 -8.93
N LEU A 153 -7.15 -2.69 -8.37
CA LEU A 153 -7.39 -2.30 -7.00
C LEU A 153 -7.61 -3.52 -6.10
N ARG A 154 -7.14 -3.43 -4.86
CA ARG A 154 -7.59 -4.27 -3.74
C ARG A 154 -7.92 -3.38 -2.54
N VAL A 155 -8.76 -3.88 -1.65
CA VAL A 155 -9.00 -3.22 -0.36
C VAL A 155 -7.68 -3.14 0.41
N HIS A 156 -7.32 -1.94 0.86
CA HIS A 156 -6.14 -1.76 1.69
C HIS A 156 -6.32 -2.46 3.04
N GLN A 157 -5.29 -3.17 3.48
CA GLN A 157 -5.26 -3.90 4.73
C GLN A 157 -3.96 -3.58 5.47
N GLU A 158 -4.08 -3.37 6.77
CA GLU A 158 -2.95 -3.13 7.66
C GLU A 158 -2.65 -4.37 8.49
N TRP A 159 -1.37 -4.61 8.75
CA TRP A 159 -0.92 -5.64 9.67
C TRP A 159 -0.65 -5.01 11.02
N SER A 160 -1.42 -5.40 12.04
CA SER A 160 -1.26 -4.90 13.41
C SER A 160 -1.52 -6.00 14.41
N ASP A 161 -0.65 -6.13 15.41
CA ASP A 161 -0.82 -7.07 16.53
C ASP A 161 -1.09 -8.51 16.08
N GLY A 162 -0.42 -8.96 15.01
CA GLY A 162 -0.58 -10.31 14.48
C GLY A 162 -1.87 -10.55 13.70
N ASN A 163 -2.61 -9.50 13.32
CA ASN A 163 -3.88 -9.60 12.61
C ASN A 163 -3.95 -8.65 11.41
N TRP A 164 -4.71 -9.06 10.39
CA TRP A 164 -5.09 -8.18 9.28
C TRP A 164 -6.33 -7.37 9.66
N ILE A 165 -6.23 -6.07 9.49
CA ILE A 165 -7.34 -5.14 9.71
C ILE A 165 -7.62 -4.35 8.44
N VAL A 166 -8.90 -4.14 8.13
CA VAL A 166 -9.31 -3.14 7.15
C VAL A 166 -9.52 -1.85 7.92
N PRO A 167 -8.68 -0.80 7.71
CA PRO A 167 -8.84 0.44 8.45
C PRO A 167 -10.17 1.08 8.08
N LEU A 168 -10.99 1.34 9.11
CA LEU A 168 -12.17 2.17 8.97
C LEU A 168 -11.73 3.63 9.04
N LEU A 169 -12.25 4.45 8.13
CA LEU A 169 -12.16 5.90 8.28
C LEU A 169 -12.75 6.27 9.65
N ARG A 170 -11.94 6.86 10.53
CA ARG A 170 -12.40 7.47 11.78
C ARG A 170 -12.61 8.96 11.60
#